data_AF-A0A662S9I0-F1
#
_entry.id   AF-A0A662S9I0-F1
#
_cell.length_a   1.000
_cell.length_b   1.000
_cell.length_c   1.000
_cell.angle_alpha   90.00
_cell.angle_beta   90.00
_cell.angle_gamma   90.00
#
_symmetry.space_group_name_H-M   'P 1'
#
loop_
_entity.id
_entity.type
_entity.pdbx_description
1 polymer ?
#
loop_
_entity_poly.entity_id
_entity_poly.type
_entity_poly.pdbx_seq_one_letter_code
_entity_poly.pdbx_strand_id
1 'polypeptide(L)'
;MKLFLLALDGLDPLLVEKWSPLLPHLRQKKWGPYQSTKEKLTPYLWASIITGLPPEEALPAVHFVVPVNPIFRWVKRNLKFLRGLGLGKLVKRRWVNKSDLAAPAIFDSFKSIVIDFPAYNWHMDFEILDKYPYSKVIGDEKRSEILFSTVRKHDREKIRMAEELLKREDNWEMFAVW
;
A
#
# COMPACT_ATOMS: atom_id res chain seq x y z
N MET A 1 25.74 3.90 -4.48
CA MET A 1 25.15 2.58 -4.17
C MET A 1 23.68 2.67 -4.53
N LYS A 2 23.12 1.68 -5.23
CA LYS A 2 21.71 1.68 -5.63
C LYS A 2 20.90 0.78 -4.68
N LEU A 3 19.75 1.25 -4.23
CA LEU A 3 18.82 0.50 -3.36
C LEU A 3 17.58 0.09 -4.15
N PHE A 4 17.23 -1.19 -4.07
CA PHE A 4 15.98 -1.72 -4.62
C PHE A 4 15.06 -2.18 -3.50
N LEU A 5 13.82 -1.70 -3.51
CA LEU A 5 12.78 -2.01 -2.54
C LEU A 5 11.59 -2.65 -3.29
N LEU A 6 11.32 -3.91 -2.96
CA LEU A 6 10.14 -4.63 -3.43
C LEU A 6 9.18 -4.82 -2.26
N ALA A 7 7.99 -4.25 -2.36
CA ALA A 7 6.95 -4.36 -1.36
C ALA A 7 5.97 -5.48 -1.75
N LEU A 8 5.80 -6.48 -0.89
CA LEU A 8 4.90 -7.61 -1.12
C LEU A 8 3.79 -7.58 -0.08
N ASP A 9 2.56 -7.28 -0.48
CA ASP A 9 1.42 -7.30 0.45
C ASP A 9 0.96 -8.72 0.74
N GLY A 10 0.50 -8.96 1.98
CA GLY A 10 -0.04 -10.25 2.39
C GLY A 10 0.95 -11.42 2.35
N LEU A 11 2.25 -11.17 2.21
CA LEU A 11 3.26 -12.23 2.26
C LEU A 11 3.46 -12.73 3.70
N ASP A 12 2.81 -13.85 4.01
CA ASP A 12 2.86 -14.47 5.34
C ASP A 12 4.26 -15.03 5.65
N PRO A 13 4.87 -14.68 6.80
CA PRO A 13 6.17 -15.23 7.23
C PRO A 13 6.23 -16.76 7.28
N LEU A 14 5.14 -17.44 7.62
CA LEU A 14 5.06 -18.91 7.62
C LEU A 14 5.13 -19.48 6.19
N LEU A 15 4.55 -18.79 5.21
CA LEU A 15 4.71 -19.15 3.80
C LEU A 15 6.13 -18.91 3.32
N VAL A 16 6.76 -17.81 3.74
CA VAL A 16 8.18 -17.53 3.46
C VAL A 16 9.08 -18.64 4.02
N GLU A 17 8.82 -19.10 5.25
CA GLU A 17 9.56 -20.21 5.84
C GLU A 17 9.36 -21.51 5.07
N LYS A 18 8.10 -21.86 4.76
CA LYS A 18 7.75 -23.05 3.97
C LYS A 18 8.40 -23.04 2.59
N TRP A 19 8.49 -21.88 1.95
CA TRP A 19 9.07 -21.72 0.60
C TRP A 19 10.57 -21.45 0.61
N SER A 20 11.21 -21.33 1.77
CA SER A 20 12.64 -21.03 1.88
C SER A 20 13.56 -21.96 1.06
N PRO A 21 13.28 -23.27 0.89
CA PRO A 21 14.09 -24.12 0.01
C PRO A 21 14.03 -23.71 -1.47
N LEU A 22 12.90 -23.14 -1.91
CA LEU A 22 12.66 -22.69 -3.29
C LEU A 22 13.04 -21.22 -3.50
N LEU A 23 12.91 -20.39 -2.47
CA LEU A 23 13.15 -18.95 -2.48
C LEU A 23 14.15 -18.54 -1.37
N PRO A 24 15.40 -19.03 -1.42
CA PRO A 24 16.36 -18.88 -0.32
C PRO A 24 16.74 -17.42 -0.02
N HIS A 25 16.51 -16.52 -0.97
CA HIS A 25 16.83 -15.09 -0.85
C HIS A 25 15.67 -14.24 -0.32
N LEU A 26 14.47 -14.80 -0.17
CA LEU A 26 13.31 -14.08 0.37
C LEU A 26 13.41 -13.88 1.89
N ARG A 27 14.11 -14.79 2.58
CA ARG A 27 14.32 -14.73 4.03
C ARG A 27 15.55 -13.87 4.35
N GLN A 28 15.36 -12.80 5.12
CA GLN A 28 16.50 -12.10 5.72
C GLN A 28 17.05 -12.87 6.93
N LYS A 29 18.38 -12.91 7.08
CA LYS A 29 19.05 -13.52 8.25
C LYS A 29 19.08 -12.62 9.50
N LYS A 30 18.89 -11.31 9.34
CA LYS A 30 19.28 -10.30 10.35
C LYS A 30 18.12 -9.70 11.14
N TRP A 31 16.92 -9.62 10.57
CA TRP A 31 15.77 -8.94 11.18
C TRP A 31 14.59 -9.90 11.29
N GLY A 32 14.04 -10.01 12.50
CA GLY A 32 12.86 -10.83 12.78
C GLY A 32 11.55 -10.13 12.40
N PRO A 33 10.40 -10.85 12.45
CA PRO A 33 9.10 -10.27 12.13
C PRO A 33 8.71 -9.21 13.16
N TYR A 34 8.01 -8.17 12.70
CA TYR A 34 7.34 -7.22 13.58
C TYR A 34 6.20 -7.90 14.33
N GLN A 35 6.22 -7.83 15.66
CA GLN A 35 5.20 -8.41 16.53
C GLN A 35 4.22 -7.34 16.96
N SER A 36 2.93 -7.58 16.77
CA SER A 36 1.85 -6.67 17.19
C SER A 36 0.69 -7.45 17.80
N THR A 37 0.19 -6.98 18.94
CA THR A 37 -1.02 -7.50 19.59
C THR A 37 -2.31 -6.98 18.95
N LYS A 38 -2.20 -6.02 18.04
CA LYS A 38 -3.32 -5.43 17.29
C LYS A 38 -3.08 -5.61 15.80
N GLU A 39 -4.15 -5.92 15.07
CA GLU A 39 -4.12 -5.89 13.62
C GLU A 39 -3.71 -4.50 13.13
N LYS A 40 -2.74 -4.46 12.20
CA LYS A 40 -2.29 -3.23 11.53
C LYS A 40 -2.63 -3.37 10.06
N LEU A 41 -3.26 -2.34 9.50
CA LEU A 41 -3.58 -2.32 8.08
C LEU A 41 -2.30 -2.13 7.25
N THR A 42 -2.22 -2.72 6.05
CA THR A 42 -1.05 -2.63 5.16
C THR A 42 -0.45 -1.21 5.01
N PRO A 43 -1.23 -0.14 4.76
CA PRO A 43 -0.68 1.20 4.58
C PRO A 43 0.06 1.74 5.81
N TYR A 44 -0.30 1.27 7.01
CA TYR A 44 0.35 1.67 8.27
C TYR A 44 1.77 1.12 8.37
N LEU A 45 1.92 -0.16 8.05
CA LEU A 45 3.20 -0.83 8.10
C LEU A 45 4.15 -0.23 7.05
N TRP A 46 3.65 0.02 5.85
CA TRP A 46 4.44 0.69 4.80
C TRP A 46 4.77 2.15 5.14
N ALA A 47 3.82 2.92 5.69
CA ALA A 47 4.11 4.26 6.17
C ALA A 47 5.21 4.26 7.24
N SER A 48 5.19 3.30 8.16
CA SER A 48 6.23 3.13 9.17
C SER A 48 7.59 2.81 8.54
N ILE A 49 7.63 1.87 7.60
CA ILE A 49 8.87 1.50 6.88
C ILE A 49 9.49 2.70 6.16
N ILE A 50 8.68 3.51 5.48
CA ILE A 50 9.20 4.62 4.66
C ILE A 50 9.46 5.89 5.46
N THR A 51 8.84 6.10 6.62
CA THR A 51 9.06 7.31 7.44
C THR A 51 10.00 7.07 8.63
N GLY A 52 10.22 5.82 9.02
CA GLY A 52 10.94 5.45 10.24
C GLY A 52 10.16 5.70 11.54
N LEU A 53 8.92 6.19 11.46
CA LEU A 53 8.06 6.40 12.63
C LEU A 53 7.26 5.14 12.99
N PRO A 54 6.81 4.99 14.25
CA PRO A 54 5.83 3.95 14.62
C PRO A 54 4.56 4.04 13.77
N PRO A 55 3.85 2.93 13.48
CA PRO A 55 2.72 2.91 12.55
C PRO A 55 1.63 3.97 12.82
N GLU A 56 1.23 4.15 14.08
CA GLU A 56 0.21 5.14 14.48
C GLU A 56 0.64 6.58 14.27
N GLU A 57 1.94 6.83 14.40
CA GLU A 57 2.55 8.14 14.25
C GLU A 57 2.81 8.44 12.78
N ALA A 58 3.27 7.44 12.02
CA ALA A 58 3.56 7.53 10.59
C ALA A 58 2.33 7.90 9.76
N LEU A 59 1.16 7.35 10.12
CA LEU A 59 -0.09 7.58 9.41
C LEU A 59 -1.25 7.85 10.41
N PRO A 60 -1.62 9.11 10.64
CA PRO A 60 -2.67 9.46 11.60
C PRO A 60 -4.10 9.02 11.20
N ALA A 61 -4.33 8.66 9.93
CA ALA A 61 -5.65 8.31 9.40
C ALA A 61 -5.84 6.79 9.30
N VAL A 62 -6.61 6.18 10.24
CA VAL A 62 -6.78 4.71 10.40
C VAL A 62 -7.65 4.05 9.34
N HIS A 63 -7.32 4.29 8.08
CA HIS A 63 -8.06 3.82 6.91
C HIS A 63 -7.14 3.70 5.71
N PHE A 64 -7.44 2.74 4.84
CA PHE A 64 -6.87 2.66 3.49
C PHE A 64 -7.19 3.89 2.62
N VAL A 65 -8.34 4.50 2.87
CA VAL A 65 -8.88 5.60 2.08
C VAL A 65 -9.32 6.78 2.94
N VAL A 66 -9.08 7.97 2.40
CA VAL A 66 -9.43 9.24 3.02
C VAL A 66 -10.36 10.04 2.11
N PRO A 67 -11.26 10.88 2.67
CA PRO A 67 -11.98 11.88 1.89
C PRO A 67 -11.03 12.77 1.10
N VAL A 68 -11.34 12.98 -0.18
CA VAL A 68 -10.59 13.91 -1.04
C VAL A 68 -10.68 15.32 -0.47
N ASN A 69 -11.88 15.76 -0.09
CA ASN A 69 -12.11 17.09 0.46
C ASN A 69 -11.57 17.21 1.91
N PRO A 70 -10.66 18.17 2.18
CA PRO A 70 -10.09 18.41 3.52
C PRO A 70 -11.13 18.68 4.60
N ILE A 71 -12.24 19.34 4.27
CA ILE A 71 -13.33 19.65 5.22
C ILE A 71 -13.96 18.36 5.71
N PHE A 72 -14.30 17.44 4.81
CA PHE A 72 -14.83 16.13 5.20
C PHE A 72 -13.80 15.30 5.98
N ARG A 73 -12.51 15.47 5.70
CA ARG A 73 -11.42 14.84 6.47
C ARG A 73 -11.39 15.35 7.91
N TRP A 74 -11.47 16.68 8.08
CA TRP A 74 -11.56 17.33 9.40
C TRP A 74 -12.85 16.94 10.14
N VAL A 75 -14.01 16.97 9.48
CA VAL A 75 -15.30 16.57 10.05
C VAL A 75 -15.25 15.12 10.52
N LYS A 76 -14.75 14.18 9.71
CA LYS A 76 -14.65 12.76 10.10
C LYS A 76 -13.71 12.54 11.29
N ARG A 77 -12.65 13.37 11.41
CA ARG A 77 -11.69 13.31 12.51
C ARG A 77 -12.28 13.84 13.82
N ASN A 78 -12.95 14.99 13.76
CA ASN A 78 -13.39 15.73 14.95
C ASN A 78 -14.84 15.45 15.36
N LEU A 79 -15.75 15.19 14.41
CA LEU A 79 -17.18 14.96 14.65
C LEU A 79 -17.49 13.46 14.63
N LYS A 80 -16.96 12.73 15.62
CA LYS A 80 -17.11 11.27 15.74
C LYS A 80 -18.58 10.81 15.82
N PHE A 81 -19.49 11.64 16.33
CA PHE A 81 -20.92 11.33 16.43
C PHE A 81 -21.63 11.24 15.07
N LEU A 82 -21.06 11.81 14.00
CA LEU A 82 -21.60 11.69 12.64
C LEU A 82 -21.22 10.36 11.97
N ARG A 83 -20.36 9.54 12.61
CA ARG A 83 -19.97 8.23 12.10
C ARG A 83 -21.17 7.28 12.17
N GLY A 84 -21.49 6.61 11.06
CA GLY A 84 -22.59 5.65 10.98
C GLY A 84 -23.87 6.19 10.34
N LEU A 85 -24.00 7.50 10.14
CA LEU A 85 -25.19 8.13 9.52
C LEU A 85 -25.31 7.92 7.99
N GLY A 86 -24.54 7.01 7.39
CA GLY A 86 -24.58 6.73 5.95
C GLY A 86 -24.03 7.83 5.02
N LEU A 87 -23.78 9.04 5.53
CA LEU A 87 -23.26 10.20 4.77
C LEU A 87 -21.90 9.93 4.09
N GLY A 88 -21.15 8.93 4.54
CA GLY A 88 -19.86 8.56 3.98
C GLY A 88 -19.91 7.98 2.57
N LYS A 89 -21.08 7.52 2.08
CA LYS A 89 -21.25 6.98 0.72
C LYS A 89 -21.21 8.04 -0.38
N LEU A 90 -21.52 9.30 -0.04
CA LEU A 90 -21.54 10.43 -0.99
C LEU A 90 -20.20 11.16 -1.08
N VAL A 91 -19.25 10.80 -0.21
CA VAL A 91 -17.96 11.49 -0.12
C VAL A 91 -16.97 10.80 -1.05
N LYS A 92 -16.48 11.53 -2.06
CA LYS A 92 -15.40 11.04 -2.92
C LYS A 92 -14.16 10.71 -2.08
N ARG A 93 -13.63 9.50 -2.29
CA ARG A 93 -12.48 8.94 -1.56
C ARG A 93 -11.26 8.81 -2.47
N ARG A 94 -10.09 8.80 -1.86
CA ARG A 94 -8.81 8.42 -2.48
C ARG A 94 -8.02 7.53 -1.54
N TRP A 95 -7.07 6.77 -2.07
CA TRP A 95 -6.06 6.10 -1.26
C TRP A 95 -5.27 7.12 -0.44
N VAL A 96 -4.85 6.67 0.74
CA VAL A 96 -3.79 7.35 1.49
C VAL A 96 -2.56 7.48 0.60
N ASN A 97 -1.94 8.65 0.63
CA ASN A 97 -0.74 8.95 -0.16
C ASN A 97 0.24 9.80 0.65
N LYS A 98 1.33 10.21 0.00
CA LYS A 98 2.41 11.02 0.60
C LYS A 98 1.91 12.22 1.41
N SER A 99 0.81 12.87 0.98
CA SER A 99 0.26 14.05 1.67
C SER A 99 -0.39 13.76 3.02
N ASP A 100 -0.62 12.48 3.35
CA ASP A 100 -1.23 12.05 4.61
C ASP A 100 -0.19 11.49 5.60
N LEU A 101 1.07 11.35 5.19
CA LEU A 101 2.17 10.94 6.07
C LEU A 101 2.48 12.04 7.09
N ALA A 102 2.84 11.65 8.31
CA ALA A 102 3.22 12.60 9.36
C ALA A 102 4.67 13.13 9.24
N ALA A 103 5.51 12.46 8.46
CA ALA A 103 6.88 12.83 8.20
C ALA A 103 7.24 12.56 6.73
N PRO A 104 8.31 13.20 6.19
CA PRO A 104 8.83 12.88 4.87
C PRO A 104 9.17 11.39 4.74
N ALA A 105 8.90 10.82 3.57
CA ALA A 105 9.31 9.45 3.28
C ALA A 105 10.82 9.43 2.95
N ILE A 106 11.49 8.31 3.19
CA ILE A 106 12.89 8.08 2.80
C ILE A 106 13.11 8.36 1.32
N PHE A 107 12.10 8.12 0.49
CA PHE A 107 12.10 8.41 -0.95
C PHE A 107 12.35 9.89 -1.27
N ASP A 108 11.98 10.79 -0.38
CA ASP A 108 12.08 12.24 -0.59
C ASP A 108 13.51 12.76 -0.39
N SER A 109 14.38 11.98 0.27
CA SER A 109 15.77 12.35 0.57
C SER A 109 16.77 11.94 -0.51
N PHE A 110 16.33 11.18 -1.52
CA PHE A 110 17.18 10.61 -2.58
C PHE A 110 16.53 10.78 -3.96
N LYS A 111 17.33 10.64 -5.02
CA LYS A 111 16.78 10.50 -6.38
C LYS A 111 16.08 9.15 -6.51
N SER A 112 14.79 9.14 -6.23
CA SER A 112 13.99 7.93 -6.11
C SER A 112 13.01 7.75 -7.26
N ILE A 113 12.98 6.56 -7.85
CA ILE A 113 11.89 6.11 -8.72
C ILE A 113 10.96 5.27 -7.85
N VAL A 114 9.72 5.72 -7.65
CA VAL A 114 8.74 5.04 -6.79
C VAL A 114 7.49 4.76 -7.60
N ILE A 115 7.07 3.51 -7.65
CA ILE A 115 5.92 3.05 -8.43
C ILE A 115 4.92 2.39 -7.50
N ASP A 116 3.71 2.95 -7.48
CA ASP A 116 2.53 2.37 -6.84
C ASP A 116 2.70 1.98 -5.37
N PHE A 117 3.57 2.68 -4.64
CA PHE A 117 3.98 2.27 -3.31
C PHE A 117 2.91 2.67 -2.26
N PRO A 118 2.48 1.75 -1.38
CA PRO A 118 1.45 2.00 -0.39
C PRO A 118 1.77 3.20 0.51
N ALA A 119 0.74 4.02 0.77
CA ALA A 119 0.84 5.28 1.51
C ALA A 119 1.76 6.37 0.91
N TYR A 120 2.34 6.15 -0.28
CA TYR A 120 3.16 7.15 -0.97
C TYR A 120 2.50 7.63 -2.27
N ASN A 121 2.42 6.76 -3.28
CA ASN A 121 1.85 7.09 -4.59
C ASN A 121 0.97 5.98 -5.18
N TRP A 122 0.39 5.17 -4.29
CA TRP A 122 -0.50 4.07 -4.66
C TRP A 122 -1.72 4.55 -5.48
N HIS A 123 -1.88 3.96 -6.66
CA HIS A 123 -3.02 4.05 -7.54
C HIS A 123 -3.55 2.62 -7.75
N MET A 124 -4.60 2.23 -7.05
CA MET A 124 -5.45 1.12 -7.48
C MET A 124 -6.86 1.67 -7.64
N ASP A 125 -7.68 1.10 -8.51
CA ASP A 125 -9.07 1.51 -8.53
C ASP A 125 -9.74 1.04 -7.22
N PHE A 126 -10.11 1.98 -6.34
CA PHE A 126 -10.79 1.62 -5.10
C PHE A 126 -12.15 0.96 -5.36
N GLU A 127 -12.81 1.30 -6.48
CA GLU A 127 -14.12 0.77 -6.81
C GLU A 127 -14.06 -0.73 -7.09
N ILE A 128 -12.93 -1.27 -7.59
CA ILE A 128 -12.80 -2.72 -7.80
C ILE A 128 -12.81 -3.48 -6.47
N LEU A 129 -12.14 -2.96 -5.44
CA LEU A 129 -12.04 -3.61 -4.14
C LEU A 129 -13.32 -3.46 -3.31
N ASP A 130 -14.08 -2.38 -3.51
CA ASP A 130 -15.40 -2.21 -2.88
C ASP A 130 -16.48 -3.06 -3.57
N LYS A 131 -16.40 -3.20 -4.89
CA LYS A 131 -17.34 -4.00 -5.69
C LYS A 131 -17.06 -5.50 -5.59
N TYR A 132 -15.80 -5.89 -5.52
CA TYR A 132 -15.33 -7.28 -5.46
C TYR A 132 -14.42 -7.53 -4.25
N PRO A 133 -14.90 -7.32 -3.01
CA PRO A 133 -14.12 -7.65 -1.83
C PRO A 133 -13.88 -9.15 -1.76
N TYR A 134 -12.73 -9.58 -1.23
CA TYR A 134 -12.34 -11.00 -1.21
C TYR A 134 -13.42 -11.92 -0.63
N SER A 135 -14.12 -11.49 0.42
CA SER A 135 -15.22 -12.26 1.03
C SER A 135 -16.41 -12.53 0.10
N LYS A 136 -16.57 -11.76 -0.98
CA LYS A 136 -17.66 -11.91 -1.97
C LYS A 136 -17.21 -12.56 -3.28
N VAL A 137 -15.91 -12.74 -3.48
CA VAL A 137 -15.37 -13.40 -4.69
C VAL A 137 -15.03 -14.87 -4.42
N ILE A 138 -14.65 -15.22 -3.18
CA ILE A 138 -14.37 -16.61 -2.82
C ILE A 138 -15.62 -17.46 -3.07
N GLY A 139 -15.47 -18.49 -3.92
CA GLY A 139 -16.56 -19.37 -4.33
C GLY A 139 -17.43 -18.85 -5.50
N ASP A 140 -17.17 -17.65 -6.01
CA ASP A 140 -17.80 -17.09 -7.21
C ASP A 140 -16.73 -16.93 -8.30
N GLU A 141 -16.69 -17.88 -9.23
CA GLU A 141 -15.71 -17.95 -10.32
C GLU A 141 -15.72 -16.67 -11.18
N LYS A 142 -16.90 -16.18 -11.55
CA LYS A 142 -17.04 -15.00 -12.42
C LYS A 142 -16.48 -13.76 -11.74
N ARG A 143 -16.79 -13.55 -10.45
CA ARG A 143 -16.26 -12.41 -9.70
C ARG A 143 -14.76 -12.54 -9.44
N SER A 144 -14.30 -13.76 -9.18
CA SER A 144 -12.87 -14.05 -9.02
C SER A 144 -12.08 -13.71 -10.27
N GLU A 145 -12.58 -14.10 -11.45
CA GLU A 145 -11.92 -13.80 -12.73
C GLU A 145 -11.87 -12.29 -13.01
N ILE A 146 -12.93 -11.55 -12.69
CA ILE A 146 -12.95 -10.08 -12.84
C ILE A 146 -11.91 -9.42 -11.92
N LEU A 147 -11.87 -9.80 -10.64
CA LEU A 147 -10.89 -9.25 -9.71
C LEU A 147 -9.47 -9.62 -10.16
N PHE A 148 -9.23 -10.88 -10.49
CA PHE A 148 -7.92 -11.39 -10.90
C PHE A 148 -7.42 -10.70 -12.18
N SER A 149 -8.24 -10.62 -13.22
CA SER A 149 -7.88 -9.96 -14.47
C SER A 149 -7.59 -8.46 -14.29
N THR A 150 -8.34 -7.79 -13.41
CA THR A 150 -8.12 -6.37 -13.08
C THR A 150 -6.78 -6.17 -12.36
N VAL A 151 -6.52 -6.94 -11.30
CA VAL A 151 -5.25 -6.88 -10.56
C VAL A 151 -4.07 -7.23 -11.47
N ARG A 152 -4.19 -8.29 -12.27
CA ARG A 152 -3.15 -8.72 -13.20
C ARG A 152 -2.84 -7.66 -14.27
N LYS A 153 -3.86 -6.97 -14.76
CA LYS A 153 -3.67 -5.86 -15.71
C LYS A 153 -2.89 -4.73 -15.05
N HIS A 154 -3.30 -4.33 -13.85
CA HIS A 154 -2.61 -3.31 -13.06
C HIS A 154 -1.14 -3.67 -12.81
N ASP A 155 -0.85 -4.91 -12.42
CA ASP A 155 0.53 -5.37 -12.19
C ASP A 155 1.39 -5.35 -13.46
N ARG A 156 0.82 -5.71 -14.62
CA ARG A 156 1.53 -5.61 -15.91
C ARG A 156 1.85 -4.17 -16.29
N GLU A 157 0.94 -3.24 -16.04
CA GLU A 157 1.16 -1.81 -16.29
C GLU A 157 2.30 -1.28 -15.41
N LYS A 158 2.35 -1.68 -14.13
CA LYS A 158 3.45 -1.33 -13.22
C LYS A 158 4.80 -1.86 -13.68
N ILE A 159 4.87 -3.13 -14.08
CA ILE A 159 6.11 -3.74 -14.58
C ILE A 159 6.61 -2.98 -15.81
N ARG A 160 5.72 -2.69 -16.75
CA ARG A 160 6.08 -1.92 -17.96
C ARG A 160 6.59 -0.53 -17.60
N MET A 161 5.91 0.17 -16.70
CA MET A 161 6.35 1.50 -16.24
C MET A 161 7.72 1.43 -15.55
N ALA A 162 7.97 0.40 -14.74
CA ALA A 162 9.26 0.17 -14.11
C ALA A 162 10.37 -0.01 -15.15
N GLU A 163 10.16 -0.87 -16.14
CA GLU A 163 11.13 -1.09 -17.22
C GLU A 163 11.40 0.17 -18.02
N GLU A 164 10.37 0.95 -18.35
CA GLU A 164 10.50 2.20 -19.10
C GLU A 164 11.29 3.26 -18.33
N LEU A 165 10.99 3.45 -17.03
CA LEU A 165 11.69 4.42 -16.18
C LEU A 165 13.15 4.00 -15.93
N LEU A 166 13.39 2.74 -15.61
CA LEU A 166 14.75 2.23 -15.36
C LEU A 166 15.66 2.25 -16.60
N LYS A 167 15.08 2.21 -17.81
CA LYS A 167 15.84 2.37 -19.07
C LYS A 167 16.18 3.83 -19.37
N ARG A 168 15.33 4.77 -18.96
CA ARG A 168 15.48 6.21 -19.27
C ARG A 168 16.30 6.96 -18.24
N GLU A 169 16.24 6.52 -16.99
CA GLU A 169 16.91 7.17 -15.86
C GLU A 169 17.95 6.21 -15.29
N ASP A 170 19.23 6.55 -15.41
CA ASP A 170 20.32 5.75 -14.84
C ASP A 170 20.83 6.30 -13.50
N ASN A 171 20.51 7.56 -13.20
CA ASN A 171 21.04 8.35 -12.09
C ASN A 171 20.21 8.25 -10.80
N TRP A 172 19.29 7.28 -10.74
CA TRP A 172 18.53 6.98 -9.53
C TRP A 172 19.41 6.33 -8.47
N GLU A 173 19.09 6.66 -7.22
CA GLU A 173 19.73 6.11 -6.02
C GLU A 173 18.85 5.04 -5.38
N MET A 174 17.52 5.19 -5.50
CA MET A 174 16.56 4.25 -4.96
C MET A 174 15.45 3.95 -5.96
N PHE A 175 15.10 2.67 -6.09
CA PHE A 175 13.97 2.20 -6.87
C PHE A 175 13.04 1.40 -5.94
N ALA A 176 11.77 1.79 -5.89
CA ALA A 176 10.77 1.15 -5.03
C ALA A 176 9.50 0.84 -5.80
N VAL A 177 9.00 -0.39 -5.65
CA VAL A 177 7.77 -0.86 -6.32
C VAL A 177 7.00 -1.80 -5.40
N TRP A 178 5.67 -1.75 -5.51
CA TRP A 178 4.72 -2.66 -4.88
C TRP A 178 4.04 -3.53 -5.92
#